data_AF-A0AAE0CJ04-F1
#
_entry.id   AF-A0AAE0CJ04-F1
#
_cell.length_a   1.000
_cell.length_b   1.000
_cell.length_c   1.000
_cell.angle_alpha   90.00
_cell.angle_beta   90.00
_cell.angle_gamma   90.00
#
_symmetry.space_group_name_H-M   'P 1'
#
loop_
_entity.id
_entity.type
_entity.pdbx_description
1 polymer ?
#
loop_
_entity_poly.entity_id
_entity_poly.type
_entity_poly.pdbx_seq_one_letter_code
_entity_poly.pdbx_strand_id
1 'polypeptide(L)'
;MAPEHTAQILPAIRAFNLEEFLFNPSKSPYKFVEIEDEETGESIQTLSDDYLKWKKKYQLLMCWIPSTLSKSSLGQVTQCIMAHELWSCIISLFSQQSMARTMYQRHQLQTVKKGALSINEFMVKMKGIADSLTASYQVITEQDLVSCILGGVV
;
A
#
# COMPACT_ATOMS: atom_id res chain seq x y z
N MET A 1 -3.33 8.47 -7.55
CA MET A 1 -2.68 9.19 -6.45
C MET A 1 -2.18 8.13 -5.46
N ALA A 2 -0.89 7.79 -5.48
CA ALA A 2 -0.37 6.63 -4.75
C ALA A 2 -0.04 7.03 -3.29
N PRO A 3 -0.56 6.33 -2.27
CA PRO A 3 -0.33 6.67 -0.87
C PRO A 3 1.17 6.60 -0.53
N GLU A 4 1.68 7.48 0.34
CA GLU A 4 3.12 7.60 0.69
C GLU A 4 3.79 6.26 1.03
N HIS A 5 3.04 5.30 1.58
CA HIS A 5 3.54 3.96 1.90
C HIS A 5 3.85 3.10 0.66
N THR A 6 3.17 3.34 -0.48
CA THR A 6 3.52 2.70 -1.75
C THR A 6 4.81 3.26 -2.35
N ALA A 7 5.25 4.45 -1.93
CA ALA A 7 6.48 5.07 -2.43
C ALA A 7 7.76 4.35 -1.96
N GLN A 8 7.69 3.53 -0.89
CA GLN A 8 8.82 2.71 -0.45
C GLN A 8 8.92 1.39 -1.24
N ILE A 9 7.78 0.81 -1.61
CA ILE A 9 7.72 -0.51 -2.26
C ILE A 9 7.90 -0.37 -3.78
N LEU A 10 7.39 0.73 -4.37
CA LEU A 10 7.41 0.98 -5.82
C LEU A 10 8.84 1.07 -6.43
N PRO A 11 9.84 1.74 -5.81
CA PRO A 11 11.20 1.78 -6.33
C PRO A 11 11.87 0.40 -6.34
N ALA A 12 11.61 -0.42 -5.32
CA ALA A 12 12.14 -1.78 -5.24
C ALA A 12 11.47 -2.70 -6.29
N ILE A 13 10.16 -2.58 -6.48
CA ILE A 13 9.44 -3.28 -7.57
C ILE A 13 10.04 -2.93 -8.95
N ARG A 14 10.34 -1.64 -9.17
CA ARG A 14 11.01 -1.16 -10.39
C ARG A 14 12.41 -1.72 -10.56
N ALA A 15 13.20 -1.73 -9.49
CA ALA A 15 14.57 -2.23 -9.50
C ALA A 15 14.66 -3.72 -9.87
N PHE A 16 13.64 -4.52 -9.54
CA PHE A 16 13.60 -5.94 -9.87
C PHE A 16 12.85 -6.27 -11.17
N ASN A 17 12.41 -5.26 -11.95
CA ASN A 17 11.58 -5.42 -13.15
C ASN A 17 10.33 -6.27 -12.90
N LEU A 18 9.66 -6.04 -11.76
CA LEU A 18 8.48 -6.81 -11.35
C LEU A 18 7.15 -6.11 -11.70
N GLU A 19 7.22 -4.92 -12.30
CA GLU A 19 6.04 -4.14 -12.70
C GLU A 19 5.11 -4.93 -13.64
N GLU A 20 5.68 -5.76 -14.51
CA GLU A 20 4.90 -6.61 -15.41
C GLU A 20 3.93 -7.50 -14.64
N PHE A 21 4.34 -8.11 -13.53
CA PHE A 21 3.48 -9.02 -12.75
C PHE A 21 2.32 -8.32 -12.01
N LEU A 22 2.44 -7.00 -11.79
CA LEU A 22 1.51 -6.22 -10.99
C LEU A 22 0.49 -5.47 -11.85
N PHE A 23 0.94 -4.91 -12.97
CA PHE A 23 0.11 -4.07 -13.84
C PHE A 23 -0.42 -4.80 -15.07
N ASN A 24 0.23 -5.89 -15.47
CA ASN A 24 -0.22 -6.70 -16.58
C ASN A 24 -0.32 -8.15 -16.09
N PRO A 25 -1.50 -8.74 -15.90
CA PRO A 25 -1.60 -10.17 -15.62
C PRO A 25 -1.17 -10.94 -16.89
N SER A 26 0.12 -10.93 -17.19
CA SER A 26 0.73 -11.58 -18.32
C SER A 26 0.54 -13.07 -18.10
N LYS A 27 -0.09 -13.72 -19.07
CA LYS A 27 -0.26 -15.18 -19.06
C LYS A 27 1.10 -15.80 -18.78
N SER A 28 1.15 -16.67 -17.78
CA SER A 28 2.36 -17.40 -17.43
C SER A 28 2.99 -17.99 -18.71
N PRO A 29 4.30 -17.84 -18.93
CA PRO A 29 4.95 -18.50 -20.05
C PRO A 29 4.68 -20.00 -20.02
N TYR A 30 4.58 -20.64 -21.19
CA TYR A 30 4.23 -22.05 -21.29
C TYR A 30 5.20 -22.90 -20.46
N LYS A 31 4.62 -23.72 -19.57
CA LYS A 31 5.35 -24.51 -18.56
C LYS A 31 6.20 -25.60 -19.19
N PHE A 32 5.75 -26.15 -20.33
CA PHE A 32 6.43 -27.20 -21.07
C PHE A 32 6.66 -26.71 -22.49
N VAL A 33 7.86 -26.93 -23.01
CA VAL A 33 8.23 -26.75 -24.40
C VAL A 33 8.53 -28.13 -24.95
N GLU A 34 7.89 -28.47 -26.05
CA GLU A 34 8.24 -29.67 -26.81
C GLU A 34 9.53 -29.36 -27.58
N ILE A 35 10.60 -30.08 -27.22
CA ILE A 35 11.86 -30.08 -27.97
C ILE A 35 11.93 -31.42 -28.68
N GLU A 36 12.12 -31.40 -29.99
CA GLU A 36 12.43 -32.63 -30.74
C GLU A 36 13.89 -32.99 -30.47
N ASP A 37 14.10 -34.21 -29.99
CA ASP A 37 15.45 -34.74 -29.78
C ASP A 37 16.09 -35.02 -31.15
N GLU A 38 17.21 -34.34 -31.47
CA GLU A 38 17.89 -34.41 -32.76
C GLU A 38 18.41 -35.83 -33.09
N GLU A 39 18.55 -36.71 -32.09
CA GLU A 39 19.08 -38.07 -32.25
C GLU A 39 17.99 -39.16 -32.36
N THR A 40 16.81 -38.98 -31.76
CA THR A 40 15.76 -40.01 -31.66
C THR A 40 14.44 -39.63 -32.34
N GLY A 41 14.24 -38.34 -32.68
CA GLY A 41 12.99 -37.86 -33.26
C GLY A 41 11.79 -37.93 -32.30
N GLU A 42 12.04 -38.18 -31.01
CA GLU A 42 11.01 -38.18 -29.97
C GLU A 42 10.78 -36.75 -29.44
N SER A 43 9.51 -36.36 -29.28
CA SER A 43 9.15 -35.08 -28.67
C SER A 43 9.34 -35.16 -27.15
N ILE A 44 10.38 -34.51 -26.63
CA ILE A 44 10.62 -34.42 -25.19
C ILE A 44 9.96 -33.16 -24.65
N GLN A 45 9.04 -33.32 -23.69
CA GLN A 45 8.51 -32.19 -22.93
C GLN A 45 9.55 -31.72 -21.91
N THR A 46 10.23 -30.62 -22.22
CA THR A 46 11.20 -30.00 -21.31
C THR A 46 10.58 -28.78 -20.64
N LEU A 47 10.98 -28.53 -19.39
CA LEU A 47 10.55 -27.35 -18.65
C LEU A 47 11.31 -26.13 -19.21
N SER A 48 10.58 -25.13 -19.70
CA SER A 48 11.22 -23.90 -20.21
C SER A 48 12.05 -23.22 -19.11
N ASP A 49 13.31 -22.91 -19.39
CA ASP A 49 14.18 -22.13 -18.50
C ASP A 49 13.58 -20.74 -18.22
N ASP A 50 12.85 -20.17 -19.18
CA ASP A 50 12.15 -18.90 -19.03
C ASP A 50 10.97 -18.99 -18.06
N TYR A 51 10.27 -20.13 -18.03
CA TYR A 51 9.24 -20.39 -17.00
C TYR A 51 9.86 -20.51 -15.61
N LEU A 52 11.03 -21.13 -15.47
CA LEU A 52 11.74 -21.19 -14.18
C LEU A 52 12.17 -19.81 -13.70
N LYS A 53 12.74 -18.97 -14.58
CA LYS A 53 13.10 -17.58 -14.25
C LYS A 53 11.89 -16.77 -13.85
N TRP A 54 10.80 -16.88 -14.61
CA TRP A 54 9.52 -16.23 -14.32
C TRP A 54 8.96 -16.66 -12.95
N LYS A 55 8.93 -17.97 -12.69
CA LYS A 55 8.43 -18.53 -11.41
C LYS A 55 9.27 -18.09 -10.22
N LYS A 56 10.61 -18.05 -10.36
CA LYS A 56 11.51 -17.54 -9.32
C LYS A 56 11.23 -16.08 -8.99
N LYS A 57 11.09 -15.21 -10.00
CA LYS A 57 10.73 -13.80 -9.81
C LYS A 57 9.36 -13.63 -9.16
N TYR A 58 8.38 -14.41 -9.60
CA TYR A 58 7.02 -14.39 -9.05
C TYR A 58 7.00 -14.82 -7.56
N GLN A 59 7.68 -15.91 -7.22
CA GLN A 59 7.77 -16.38 -5.84
C GLN A 59 8.57 -15.42 -4.95
N LEU A 60 9.64 -14.82 -5.47
CA LEU A 60 10.38 -13.78 -4.76
C LEU A 60 9.45 -12.63 -4.38
N LEU A 61 8.62 -12.14 -5.30
CA LEU A 61 7.66 -11.08 -5.03
C LEU A 61 6.64 -11.50 -3.96
N MET A 62 6.06 -12.69 -4.09
CA MET A 62 5.07 -13.22 -3.16
C MET A 62 5.62 -13.46 -1.75
N CYS A 63 6.92 -13.71 -1.58
CA CYS A 63 7.57 -13.85 -0.28
C CYS A 63 8.06 -12.50 0.27
N TRP A 64 8.69 -11.69 -0.58
CA TRP A 64 9.35 -10.45 -0.19
C TRP A 64 8.35 -9.38 0.23
N ILE A 65 7.29 -9.15 -0.56
CA ILE A 65 6.33 -8.10 -0.24
C ILE A 65 5.70 -8.32 1.14
N PRO A 66 5.14 -9.50 1.48
CA PRO A 66 4.63 -9.76 2.83
C PRO A 66 5.69 -9.60 3.92
N SER A 67 6.96 -9.95 3.66
CA SER A 67 8.03 -9.81 4.65
C SER A 67 8.33 -8.35 5.05
N THR A 68 7.99 -7.40 4.18
CA THR A 68 8.15 -5.96 4.45
C THR A 68 6.96 -5.35 5.20
N LEU A 69 5.85 -6.09 5.33
CA LEU A 69 4.62 -5.62 5.96
C LEU A 69 4.62 -5.86 7.48
N SER A 70 3.89 -5.02 8.21
CA SER A 70 3.72 -5.19 9.65
C SER A 70 2.80 -6.39 9.95
N LYS A 71 2.91 -6.95 11.16
CA LYS A 71 2.07 -8.09 11.60
C LYS A 71 0.57 -7.82 11.46
N SER A 72 0.12 -6.57 11.58
CA SER A 72 -1.30 -6.22 11.48
C SER A 72 -1.80 -6.20 10.03
N SER A 73 -0.95 -5.89 9.06
CA SER A 73 -1.32 -5.90 7.63
C SER A 73 -1.09 -7.27 6.98
N LEU A 74 -0.19 -8.09 7.54
CA LEU A 74 0.07 -9.46 7.09
C LEU A 74 -1.21 -10.32 7.08
N GLY A 75 -2.02 -10.27 8.14
CA GLY A 75 -3.23 -11.13 8.24
C GLY A 75 -4.28 -10.87 7.15
N GLN A 76 -4.33 -9.67 6.58
CA GLN A 76 -5.23 -9.34 5.46
C GLN A 76 -4.65 -9.79 4.12
N VAL A 77 -3.32 -9.84 4.03
CA VAL A 77 -2.58 -10.13 2.80
C VAL A 77 -2.31 -11.63 2.60
N THR A 78 -2.30 -12.42 3.68
CA THR A 78 -2.06 -13.88 3.63
C THR A 78 -3.10 -14.69 2.86
N GLN A 79 -4.26 -14.10 2.56
CA GLN A 79 -5.31 -14.75 1.76
C GLN A 79 -5.12 -14.57 0.24
N CYS A 80 -4.19 -13.71 -0.20
CA CYS A 80 -3.95 -13.46 -1.61
C CYS A 80 -3.12 -14.57 -2.25
N ILE A 81 -3.61 -15.14 -3.35
CA ILE A 81 -2.95 -16.25 -4.06
C ILE A 81 -2.18 -15.70 -5.26
N MET A 82 -2.69 -14.61 -5.86
CA MET A 82 -2.09 -13.99 -7.03
C MET A 82 -1.36 -12.68 -6.70
N ALA A 83 -0.26 -12.39 -7.40
CA ALA A 83 0.52 -11.16 -7.21
C ALA A 83 -0.29 -9.88 -7.43
N HIS A 84 -1.23 -9.89 -8.38
CA HIS A 84 -2.12 -8.75 -8.61
C HIS A 84 -3.14 -8.55 -7.47
N GLU A 85 -3.64 -9.64 -6.88
CA GLU A 85 -4.54 -9.59 -5.71
C GLU A 85 -3.79 -9.06 -4.51
N LEU A 86 -2.56 -9.55 -4.29
CA LEU A 86 -1.63 -9.09 -3.27
C LEU A 86 -1.41 -7.58 -3.39
N TRP A 87 -1.11 -7.09 -4.59
CA TRP A 87 -0.89 -5.66 -4.85
C TRP A 87 -2.14 -4.82 -4.64
N SER A 88 -3.29 -5.28 -5.14
CA SER A 88 -4.57 -4.58 -4.97
C SER A 88 -4.98 -4.53 -3.50
N CYS A 89 -4.76 -5.61 -2.75
CA CYS A 89 -5.00 -5.69 -1.32
C CYS A 89 -4.13 -4.67 -0.57
N ILE A 90 -2.83 -4.60 -0.90
CA ILE A 90 -1.90 -3.63 -0.31
C ILE A 90 -2.37 -2.20 -0.57
N ILE A 91 -2.68 -1.85 -1.82
CA ILE A 91 -3.17 -0.51 -2.16
C ILE A 91 -4.43 -0.18 -1.35
N SER A 92 -5.38 -1.11 -1.29
CA SER A 92 -6.64 -0.96 -0.55
C SER A 92 -6.38 -0.77 0.95
N LEU A 93 -5.54 -1.60 1.56
CA LEU A 93 -5.22 -1.56 2.98
C LEU A 93 -4.57 -0.24 3.37
N PHE A 94 -3.56 0.21 2.63
CA PHE A 94 -2.90 1.48 2.92
C PHE A 94 -3.79 2.68 2.60
N SER A 95 -4.67 2.59 1.59
CA SER A 95 -5.68 3.61 1.32
C SER A 95 -6.68 3.73 2.47
N GLN A 96 -7.21 2.61 2.96
CA GLN A 96 -8.11 2.56 4.11
C GLN A 96 -7.44 3.08 5.38
N GLN A 97 -6.19 2.70 5.63
CA GLN A 97 -5.43 3.18 6.79
C GLN A 97 -5.21 4.69 6.72
N SER A 98 -4.85 5.21 5.55
CA SER A 98 -4.70 6.65 5.31
C SER A 98 -6.01 7.40 5.54
N MET A 99 -7.12 6.89 4.99
CA MET A 99 -8.45 7.46 5.19
C MET A 99 -8.87 7.42 6.66
N ALA A 100 -8.68 6.31 7.36
CA ALA A 100 -9.00 6.18 8.78
C ALA A 100 -8.17 7.14 9.65
N ARG A 101 -6.87 7.28 9.39
CA ARG A 101 -6.00 8.25 10.07
C ARG A 101 -6.52 9.67 9.88
N THR A 102 -6.89 10.01 8.66
CA THR A 102 -7.43 11.31 8.31
C THR A 102 -8.77 11.59 9.02
N MET A 103 -9.68 10.62 9.02
CA MET A 103 -10.95 10.71 9.74
C MET A 103 -10.73 10.86 11.25
N TYR A 104 -9.78 10.13 11.82
CA TYR A 104 -9.41 10.24 13.23
C TYR A 104 -8.88 11.63 13.57
N GLN A 105 -8.05 12.22 12.71
CA GLN A 105 -7.56 13.59 12.89
C GLN A 105 -8.68 14.62 12.82
N ARG A 106 -9.63 14.49 11.87
CA ARG A 106 -10.82 15.35 11.81
C ARG A 106 -11.67 15.22 13.08
N HIS A 107 -11.89 13.98 13.54
CA HIS A 107 -12.65 13.73 14.76
C HIS A 107 -11.97 14.35 15.99
N GLN A 108 -10.64 14.25 16.10
CA GLN A 108 -9.89 14.93 17.15
C GLN A 108 -10.07 16.45 17.08
N LEU A 109 -9.98 17.06 15.89
CA LEU A 109 -10.17 18.49 15.72
C LEU A 109 -11.54 18.97 16.25
N GLN A 110 -12.59 18.17 16.04
CA GLN A 110 -13.95 18.49 16.49
C GLN A 110 -14.19 18.22 17.98
N THR A 111 -13.41 17.33 18.59
CA THR A 111 -13.65 16.83 19.96
C THR A 111 -12.71 17.45 20.98
N VAL A 112 -11.59 18.04 20.54
CA VAL A 112 -10.64 18.71 21.43
C VAL A 112 -11.33 19.90 22.12
N LYS A 113 -11.44 19.79 23.45
CA LYS A 113 -11.93 20.85 24.33
C LYS A 113 -10.77 21.44 25.12
N LYS A 114 -10.90 22.70 25.49
CA LYS A 114 -9.92 23.40 26.35
C LYS A 114 -9.75 22.66 27.68
N GLY A 115 -10.84 22.33 28.35
CA GLY A 115 -10.81 21.66 29.65
C GLY A 115 -9.89 22.39 30.66
N ALA A 116 -8.93 21.65 31.22
CA ALA A 116 -7.92 22.19 32.14
C ALA A 116 -6.69 22.81 31.45
N LEU A 117 -6.60 22.77 30.11
CA LEU A 117 -5.48 23.36 29.36
C LEU A 117 -5.55 24.88 29.38
N SER A 118 -4.37 25.52 29.30
CA SER A 118 -4.32 26.94 28.99
C SER A 118 -4.81 27.20 27.56
N ILE A 119 -5.26 28.43 27.30
CA ILE A 119 -5.70 28.85 25.96
C ILE A 119 -4.56 28.68 24.94
N ASN A 120 -3.33 28.99 25.32
CA ASN A 120 -2.17 28.81 24.44
C ASN A 120 -1.90 27.35 24.11
N GLU A 121 -1.94 26.44 25.09
CA GLU A 121 -1.73 25.01 24.84
C GLU A 121 -2.84 24.41 23.96
N PHE A 122 -4.09 24.83 24.18
CA PHE A 122 -5.22 24.44 23.35
C PHE A 122 -5.05 24.91 21.89
N MET A 123 -4.68 26.17 21.68
CA MET A 123 -4.45 26.73 20.35
C MET A 123 -3.29 26.05 19.62
N VAL A 124 -2.19 25.76 20.32
CA VAL A 124 -1.05 25.01 19.75
C VAL A 124 -1.47 23.60 19.34
N LYS A 125 -2.28 22.91 20.15
CA LYS A 125 -2.75 21.56 19.85
C LYS A 125 -3.71 21.54 18.65
N MET A 126 -4.66 22.48 18.59
CA MET A 126 -5.58 22.64 17.47
C MET A 126 -4.84 22.93 16.16
N LYS A 127 -3.86 23.84 16.22
CA LYS A 127 -3.00 24.16 15.08
C LYS A 127 -2.18 22.95 14.62
N GLY A 128 -1.58 22.19 15.54
CA GLY A 128 -0.83 20.98 15.19
C GLY A 128 -1.67 19.92 14.49
N ILE A 129 -2.94 19.75 14.87
CA ILE A 129 -3.88 18.83 14.19
C ILE A 129 -4.21 19.36 12.79
N ALA A 130 -4.47 20.66 12.65
CA ALA A 130 -4.76 21.29 11.36
C ALA A 130 -3.56 21.24 10.39
N ASP A 131 -2.35 21.50 10.89
CA ASP A 131 -1.11 21.40 10.11
C ASP A 131 -0.90 19.95 9.64
N SER A 132 -1.18 18.96 10.49
CA SER A 132 -1.08 17.54 10.12
C SER A 132 -2.11 17.12 9.06
N LEU A 133 -3.31 17.70 9.07
CA LEU A 133 -4.34 17.47 8.06
C LEU A 133 -3.98 18.15 6.73
N THR A 134 -3.41 19.36 6.80
CA THR A 134 -2.90 20.10 5.64
C THR A 134 -1.75 19.34 4.96
N ALA A 135 -0.84 18.77 5.75
CA ALA A 135 0.22 17.88 5.27
C ALA A 135 -0.33 16.60 4.62
N SER A 136 -1.51 16.15 5.02
CA SER A 136 -2.20 14.98 4.44
C SER A 136 -3.06 15.35 3.21
N TYR A 137 -2.83 16.53 2.62
CA TYR A 137 -3.60 17.08 1.49
C TYR A 137 -5.10 17.22 1.75
N GLN A 138 -5.53 17.25 3.01
CA GLN A 138 -6.89 17.62 3.37
C GLN A 138 -6.95 19.12 3.65
N VAL A 139 -7.58 19.85 2.74
CA VAL A 139 -7.85 21.27 2.92
C VAL A 139 -8.91 21.42 4.01
N ILE A 140 -8.53 22.02 5.13
CA ILE A 140 -9.47 22.52 6.12
C ILE A 140 -9.64 24.01 5.85
N THR A 141 -10.87 24.45 5.68
CA THR A 141 -11.17 25.87 5.55
C THR A 141 -10.90 26.57 6.87
N GLU A 142 -10.33 27.77 6.85
CA GLU A 142 -10.12 28.56 8.08
C GLU A 142 -11.42 28.72 8.90
N GLN A 143 -12.57 28.83 8.22
CA GLN A 143 -13.89 28.89 8.86
C GLN A 143 -14.23 27.63 9.67
N ASP A 144 -13.92 26.43 9.15
CA ASP A 144 -14.15 25.16 9.86
C ASP A 144 -13.25 25.05 11.09
N LEU A 145 -12.00 25.52 10.95
CA LEU A 145 -11.02 25.52 12.02
C LEU A 145 -11.44 26.49 13.14
N VAL A 146 -11.88 27.70 12.80
CA VAL A 146 -12.41 28.68 13.75
C VAL A 146 -13.67 28.15 14.44
N SER A 147 -14.58 27.50 13.71
CA SER A 147 -15.77 26.87 14.28
C SER A 147 -15.42 25.78 15.30
N CYS A 148 -14.43 24.92 14.99
CA CYS A 148 -13.95 23.90 15.92
C CYS A 148 -13.29 24.50 17.17
N ILE A 149 -12.48 25.56 17.01
CA ILE A 149 -11.87 26.29 18.14
C ILE A 149 -12.95 26.87 19.04
N LEU A 150 -13.94 27.56 18.48
CA LEU A 150 -15.04 28.17 19.23
C LEU A 150 -15.86 27.11 19.96
N GLY A 151 -16.17 25.98 19.32
CA GLY A 151 -16.88 24.87 19.94
C GLY A 151 -16.12 24.16 21.07
N GLY A 152 -14.78 24.24 21.08
CA GLY A 152 -13.93 23.63 22.12
C GLY A 152 -13.62 24.54 23.31
N VAL A 153 -13.90 25.84 23.22
CA VAL A 153 -13.67 26.84 24.28
C VAL A 153 -14.89 27.01 25.19
N VAL A 154 -16.08 26.66 24.71
CA VAL A 154 -17.35 26.62 25.48
C VAL A 154 -17.34 25.46 26.46
#